data_AF-A0A383BBY7-F1
#
_entry.id   AF-A0A383BBY7-F1
#
_cell.length_a   1.000
_cell.length_b   1.000
_cell.length_c   1.000
_cell.angle_alpha   90.00
_cell.angle_beta   90.00
_cell.angle_gamma   90.00
#
_symmetry.space_group_name_H-M   'P 1'
#
loop_
_entity.id
_entity.type
_entity.pdbx_description
1 polymer ?
#
loop_
_entity_poly.entity_id
_entity_poly.type
_entity_poly.pdbx_seq_one_letter_code
_entity_poly.pdbx_strand_id
1 'polypeptide(L)'
;MNITIGIAGPAKLTTLINYAKICGVNATSLILKNKQLGLRNLIRHNPTKTIEELRNYDNLHFFPFGGIREICDWINEKVKS
;
A
#
# COMPACT_ATOMS: atom_id res chain seq x y z
N MET A 1 -3.24 -25.24 -3.60
CA MET A 1 -4.06 -24.05 -3.94
C MET A 1 -3.05 -22.96 -4.28
N ASN A 2 -3.22 -22.15 -5.34
CA ASN A 2 -2.26 -21.10 -5.67
C ASN A 2 -2.96 -19.74 -5.54
N ILE A 3 -2.93 -19.20 -4.32
CA ILE A 3 -3.58 -17.95 -3.94
C ILE A 3 -2.53 -16.84 -4.00
N THR A 4 -2.65 -15.97 -5.01
CA THR A 4 -1.85 -14.74 -5.12
C THR A 4 -2.68 -13.55 -4.64
N ILE A 5 -2.17 -12.79 -3.68
CA ILE A 5 -2.85 -11.59 -3.15
C ILE A 5 -2.22 -10.32 -3.73
N GLY A 6 -3.07 -9.46 -4.30
CA GLY A 6 -2.68 -8.13 -4.74
C GLY A 6 -2.58 -7.14 -3.57
N ILE A 7 -1.45 -6.46 -3.43
CA ILE A 7 -1.17 -5.50 -2.35
C ILE A 7 -0.65 -4.20 -2.95
N ALA A 8 -1.15 -3.06 -2.44
CA ALA A 8 -0.57 -1.76 -2.78
C ALA A 8 0.84 -1.64 -2.19
N GLY A 9 1.83 -1.33 -3.01
CA GLY A 9 3.18 -0.99 -2.55
C GLY A 9 3.21 0.33 -1.77
N PRO A 10 4.38 0.71 -1.22
CA PRO A 10 4.52 2.01 -0.59
C PRO A 10 4.19 3.13 -1.57
N ALA A 11 3.39 4.09 -1.09
CA ALA A 11 2.89 5.19 -1.91
C ALA A 11 2.40 6.34 -1.04
N LYS A 12 2.24 7.53 -1.63
CA LYS A 12 1.53 8.63 -0.95
C LYS A 12 0.07 8.23 -0.72
N LEU A 13 -0.46 8.57 0.45
CA LEU A 13 -1.86 8.29 0.79
C LEU A 13 -2.84 8.95 -0.20
N THR A 14 -2.47 10.13 -0.72
CA THR A 14 -3.23 10.84 -1.76
C THR A 14 -3.29 10.06 -3.08
N THR A 15 -2.21 9.36 -3.46
CA THR A 15 -2.19 8.50 -4.67
C THR A 15 -3.21 7.37 -4.54
N LEU A 16 -3.22 6.67 -3.41
CA LEU A 16 -4.16 5.56 -3.17
C LEU A 16 -5.62 6.05 -3.12
N ILE A 17 -5.88 7.20 -2.49
CA ILE A 17 -7.22 7.80 -2.48
C ILE A 17 -7.67 8.20 -3.89
N ASN A 18 -6.78 8.77 -4.71
CA ASN A 18 -7.11 9.15 -6.07
C ASN A 18 -7.36 7.93 -6.95
N TYR A 19 -6.53 6.89 -6.83
CA TYR A 19 -6.77 5.61 -7.51
C TYR A 19 -8.14 5.03 -7.12
N ALA A 20 -8.44 5.00 -5.81
CA ALA A 20 -9.71 4.47 -5.33
C ALA A 20 -10.93 5.22 -5.90
N LYS A 21 -10.84 6.55 -6.00
CA LYS A 21 -11.88 7.37 -6.64
C LYS A 21 -12.07 7.04 -8.11
N ILE A 22 -10.98 6.90 -8.87
CA ILE A 22 -11.02 6.60 -10.31
C ILE A 22 -11.62 5.21 -10.55
N CYS A 23 -11.24 4.22 -9.75
CA CYS A 23 -11.71 2.85 -9.89
C CYS A 23 -13.07 2.59 -9.19
N GLY A 24 -13.65 3.58 -8.50
CA GLY A 24 -14.91 3.42 -7.78
C GLY A 24 -14.84 2.47 -6.58
N VAL A 25 -13.67 2.29 -5.98
CA VAL A 25 -13.46 1.39 -4.83
C VAL A 25 -13.44 2.15 -3.51
N ASN A 26 -13.88 1.49 -2.43
CA ASN A 26 -13.95 2.11 -1.11
C ASN A 26 -12.54 2.31 -0.50
N ALA A 27 -12.26 3.52 -0.02
CA ALA A 27 -11.02 3.89 0.65
C ALA A 27 -11.26 4.65 1.97
N THR A 28 -12.38 4.39 2.66
CA THR A 28 -12.81 5.13 3.86
C THR A 28 -11.74 5.15 4.96
N SER A 29 -11.08 4.02 5.22
CA SER A 29 -9.99 3.92 6.20
C SER A 29 -8.80 4.82 5.84
N LEU A 30 -8.41 4.86 4.57
CA LEU A 30 -7.34 5.73 4.05
C LEU A 30 -7.73 7.21 4.16
N ILE A 31 -8.99 7.54 3.87
CA ILE A 31 -9.53 8.91 3.98
C ILE A 31 -9.56 9.38 5.44
N LEU A 32 -10.03 8.53 6.36
CA LEU A 32 -10.02 8.83 7.80
C LEU A 32 -8.61 9.03 8.33
N LYS A 33 -7.66 8.19 7.90
CA LYS A 33 -6.23 8.34 8.24
C LYS A 33 -5.66 9.66 7.71
N ASN A 34 -6.02 10.05 6.48
CA ASN A 34 -5.58 11.31 5.89
C ASN A 34 -6.14 12.54 6.63
N LYS A 35 -7.41 12.48 7.08
CA LYS A 35 -8.07 13.58 7.81
C LYS A 35 -7.50 13.76 9.22
N GLN A 36 -7.32 12.68 9.98
CA GLN A 36 -6.81 12.73 11.36
C GLN A 36 -5.41 13.34 11.44
N LEU A 37 -4.59 13.08 10.42
CA LEU A 37 -3.19 13.48 10.44
C LEU A 37 -2.95 14.89 9.90
N GLY A 38 -3.97 15.61 9.39
CA GLY A 38 -3.85 17.03 8.99
C GLY A 38 -2.85 17.36 7.86
N LEU A 39 -2.02 16.42 7.45
CA LEU A 39 -0.91 16.62 6.52
C LEU A 39 -1.34 16.28 5.09
N ARG A 40 -1.56 17.31 4.29
CA ARG A 40 -1.61 17.16 2.83
C ARG A 40 -0.18 16.91 2.33
N ASN A 41 0.05 15.73 1.74
CA ASN A 41 1.18 15.35 0.87
C ASN A 41 2.38 14.59 1.46
N LEU A 42 2.56 14.49 2.79
CA LEU A 42 3.75 13.82 3.37
C LEU A 42 3.49 12.41 3.94
N ILE A 43 2.23 12.01 4.09
CA ILE A 43 1.90 10.70 4.68
C ILE A 43 2.07 9.61 3.62
N ARG A 44 3.01 8.69 3.88
CA ARG A 44 3.20 7.49 3.07
C ARG A 44 2.48 6.29 3.69
N HIS A 45 1.76 5.57 2.86
CA HIS A 45 1.33 4.21 3.12
C HIS A 45 2.52 3.26 2.89
N ASN A 46 2.60 2.20 3.68
CA ASN A 46 3.42 1.02 3.36
C ASN A 46 2.62 -0.24 3.71
N PRO A 47 2.87 -1.37 3.02
CA PRO A 47 2.04 -2.57 3.16
C PRO A 47 2.43 -3.48 4.33
N THR A 48 3.48 -3.15 5.09
CA THR A 48 4.07 -4.03 6.11
C THR A 48 3.01 -4.61 7.07
N LYS A 49 2.23 -3.73 7.71
CA LYS A 49 1.23 -4.15 8.70
C LYS A 49 0.14 -5.04 8.08
N THR A 50 -0.31 -4.70 6.87
CA THR A 50 -1.29 -5.51 6.15
C THR A 50 -0.73 -6.91 5.87
N ILE A 51 0.53 -7.00 5.45
CA ILE A 51 1.19 -8.30 5.19
C ILE A 51 1.34 -9.11 6.48
N GLU A 52 1.73 -8.48 7.59
CA GLU A 52 1.86 -9.15 8.91
C GLU A 52 0.54 -9.76 9.40
N GLU A 53 -0.61 -9.22 8.98
CA GLU A 53 -1.95 -9.68 9.33
C GLU A 53 -2.47 -10.77 8.35
N LEU A 54 -1.86 -10.95 7.17
CA LEU A 54 -2.29 -11.93 6.17
C LEU A 54 -1.87 -13.37 6.52
N ARG A 55 -2.72 -14.35 6.19
CA ARG A 55 -2.48 -15.79 6.35
C ARG A 55 -2.97 -16.54 5.11
N ASN A 56 -2.49 -17.78 4.93
CA ASN A 56 -2.98 -18.71 3.89
C ASN A 56 -2.88 -18.17 2.44
N TYR A 57 -1.75 -17.55 2.08
CA TYR A 57 -1.44 -17.13 0.72
C TYR A 57 -0.11 -17.71 0.26
N ASP A 58 0.04 -17.93 -1.04
CA ASP A 58 1.27 -18.48 -1.63
C ASP A 58 2.18 -17.37 -2.15
N ASN A 59 1.59 -16.33 -2.75
CA ASN A 59 2.32 -15.25 -3.40
C ASN A 59 1.72 -13.87 -3.12
N LEU A 60 2.56 -12.84 -3.15
CA LEU A 60 2.14 -11.44 -3.14
C LEU A 60 2.44 -10.80 -4.49
N HIS A 61 1.47 -10.10 -5.05
CA HIS A 61 1.63 -9.24 -6.22
C HIS A 61 1.55 -7.78 -5.79
N PHE A 62 2.66 -7.06 -5.88
CA PHE A 62 2.73 -5.65 -5.53
C PHE A 62 2.28 -4.75 -6.68
N PHE A 63 1.35 -3.83 -6.41
CA PHE A 63 1.01 -2.73 -7.29
C PHE A 63 1.88 -1.50 -6.95
N PRO A 64 2.78 -1.06 -7.84
CA PRO A 64 3.79 -0.05 -7.54
C PRO A 64 3.22 1.39 -7.65
N PHE A 65 2.19 1.72 -6.87
CA PHE A 65 1.53 3.04 -6.93
C PHE A 65 2.46 4.22 -6.57
N GLY A 66 3.47 4.01 -5.72
CA GLY A 66 4.51 5.01 -5.42
C GLY A 66 5.63 5.08 -6.47
N GLY A 67 5.59 4.19 -7.47
CA GLY A 67 6.64 4.01 -8.48
C GLY A 67 7.52 2.78 -8.21
N ILE A 68 8.18 2.31 -9.26
CA ILE A 68 9.02 1.09 -9.23
C ILE A 68 10.17 1.23 -8.23
N ARG A 69 10.82 2.39 -8.20
CA ARG A 69 11.93 2.64 -7.26
C ARG A 69 11.49 2.51 -5.80
N GLU A 70 10.33 3.07 -5.45
CA GLU A 70 9.84 3.07 -4.07
C GLU A 70 9.55 1.66 -3.56
N ILE A 71 9.00 0.78 -4.42
CA ILE A 71 8.78 -0.63 -4.05
C ILE A 71 10.10 -1.40 -3.96
N CYS A 72 11.04 -1.17 -4.88
CA CYS A 72 12.37 -1.82 -4.83
C CYS A 72 13.15 -1.43 -3.58
N ASP A 73 13.16 -0.14 -3.22
CA ASP A 73 13.84 0.36 -2.03
C ASP A 73 13.23 -0.27 -0.76
N TRP A 74 11.90 -0.32 -0.66
CA TRP A 74 11.21 -0.93 0.49
C TRP A 74 11.45 -2.45 0.60
N ILE A 75 11.45 -3.19 -0.52
CA ILE A 75 11.78 -4.63 -0.51
C ILE A 75 13.22 -4.83 -0.03
N ASN A 76 14.17 -4.05 -0.54
CA ASN A 76 15.58 -4.15 -0.15
C ASN A 76 15.81 -3.83 1.34
N GLU A 77 15.08 -2.87 1.91
CA GLU A 77 15.11 -2.59 3.35
C GLU A 77 14.62 -3.79 4.17
N LYS A 78 13.57 -4.48 3.71
CA LYS A 78 13.00 -5.65 4.39
C LYS A 78 13.84 -6.91 4.26
N VAL A 79 14.55 -7.11 3.14
CA VAL A 79 15.42 -8.27 2.93
C VAL A 79 16.74 -8.19 3.73
N LYS A 80 17.15 -6.98 4.15
CA LYS A 80 18.36 -6.76 4.94
C LYS A 80 18.15 -6.83 6.46
N SER A 81 16.92 -7.09 6.91
CA SER A 81 16.54 -7.22 8.33
C SER A 81 16.28 -8.67 8.69
#